data_AF-A0A3D9DNL7-F1
#
_entry.id   AF-A0A3D9DNL7-F1
#
_cell.length_a   1.000
_cell.length_b   1.000
_cell.length_c   1.000
_cell.angle_alpha   90.00
_cell.angle_beta   90.00
_cell.angle_gamma   90.00
#
_symmetry.space_group_name_H-M   'P 1'
#
loop_
_entity.id
_entity.type
_entity.pdbx_description
1 polymer ?
#
loop_
_entity_poly.entity_id
_entity_poly.type
_entity_poly.pdbx_seq_one_letter_code
_entity_poly.pdbx_strand_id
1 'polypeptide(L)'
;MDIKRSLLLLCSSYSSFLFGQEKALDTIYIFDSQMSKVKLFHPVRTITPKDLEKNSANLSELLRFQSSIYVKENGRGAVSSPSFRGTTAQQTAFVWNGININSSFLGQGDVNNIPLFGYDQIDVKAGGGSVVYGSGAIGGSIHLNNILDFNRGFKGSVYSEAGSFDTYNSFLQASFSNDKLSVKVSGSYLTSQNDYNVPEFVVGSTGFHNINGKYYNTSINIGASYKIADHQTISWQNQMFDASQHYPVFEQNGTKTKYNAQTLRSLIAWDINKSNLSNSLKAAYTEDNFQYFSDLNQPKASGAEGKNYIFKNDFNYFITPKININAIGEFQVNKGEGYQSGIGVISRNIGSLSGLIRYFATKELRFEAGIKKDFVENISSPLLYSFSGKWDPLQWYRMGVNFSRNFRYPSFNDLYWQPGGNLDLLPETSTNIDMNHEFSLGDFKITLSPYYMDIKNLINWLPTPYGYWAPVNTYRVESYGLESQVKWNKKFGNHTLKLDAGYTYSKSVNKNTEMQMMYVPIHKAVGNIEYGYSFLKLYAQGLFNGLTYTTTNEQRSTAIDPYFILNTGISAALFKKYTLGFKVNNVTNTVYQTVSLYPMPKRNYSMYATINF
;
A
#
# COMPACT_ATOMS: atom_id res chain seq x y z
N MET A 1 -56.70 -63.99 19.05
CA MET A 1 -55.45 -63.55 19.68
C MET A 1 -54.56 -62.94 18.61
N ASP A 2 -54.17 -61.67 18.57
CA ASP A 2 -54.55 -60.50 19.35
C ASP A 2 -54.16 -59.22 18.58
N ILE A 3 -55.10 -58.27 18.61
CA ILE A 3 -54.92 -56.82 18.79
C ILE A 3 -54.30 -55.97 17.66
N LYS A 4 -55.23 -55.22 17.04
CA LYS A 4 -55.19 -53.85 16.52
C LYS A 4 -54.19 -52.90 17.20
N ARG A 5 -53.52 -52.01 16.44
CA ARG A 5 -53.79 -50.54 16.45
C ARG A 5 -52.87 -49.73 15.55
N SER A 6 -53.45 -48.64 15.10
CA SER A 6 -53.09 -47.68 14.07
C SER A 6 -52.23 -46.51 14.57
N LEU A 7 -51.58 -45.84 13.61
CA LEU A 7 -51.41 -44.38 13.44
C LEU A 7 -50.31 -43.56 14.18
N LEU A 8 -49.50 -42.91 13.32
CA LEU A 8 -49.13 -41.48 13.26
C LEU A 8 -48.06 -40.90 14.22
N LEU A 9 -46.89 -40.54 13.64
CA LEU A 9 -46.19 -39.23 13.69
C LEU A 9 -44.73 -39.45 13.22
N LEU A 10 -44.35 -39.00 12.02
CA LEU A 10 -43.71 -37.70 11.74
C LEU A 10 -42.30 -37.55 12.34
N CYS A 11 -41.37 -37.13 11.48
CA CYS A 11 -40.02 -36.66 11.77
C CYS A 11 -38.93 -37.72 12.00
N SER A 12 -38.26 -38.11 10.91
CA SER A 12 -36.84 -37.75 10.75
C SER A 12 -36.35 -38.21 9.38
N SER A 13 -36.56 -37.33 8.41
CA SER A 13 -35.65 -37.18 7.27
C SER A 13 -34.24 -36.97 7.82
N TYR A 14 -33.49 -38.05 8.02
CA TYR A 14 -32.03 -38.01 8.08
C TYR A 14 -31.50 -37.81 6.66
N SER A 15 -31.78 -36.62 6.17
CA SER A 15 -31.02 -35.94 5.13
C SER A 15 -29.57 -35.96 5.61
N SER A 16 -28.79 -36.87 5.05
CA SER A 16 -27.34 -36.83 5.10
C SER A 16 -26.86 -35.68 4.21
N PHE A 17 -27.18 -34.44 4.61
CA PHE A 17 -26.43 -33.27 4.21
C PHE A 17 -25.21 -33.19 5.12
N LEU A 18 -24.26 -34.09 4.85
CA LEU A 18 -22.86 -33.84 5.17
C LEU A 18 -22.45 -32.64 4.31
N PHE A 19 -22.72 -31.43 4.81
CA PHE A 19 -21.95 -30.27 4.39
C PHE A 19 -20.53 -30.53 4.87
N GLY A 20 -19.72 -31.08 3.96
CA GLY A 20 -18.28 -31.08 4.09
C GLY A 20 -17.86 -29.65 4.36
N GLN A 21 -17.56 -29.36 5.62
CA GLN A 21 -16.83 -28.18 6.00
C GLN A 21 -15.44 -28.40 5.40
N GLU A 22 -15.21 -27.86 4.21
CA GLU A 22 -13.85 -27.59 3.77
C GLU A 22 -13.26 -26.72 4.88
N LYS A 23 -12.43 -27.36 5.71
CA LYS A 23 -11.54 -26.70 6.64
C LYS A 23 -10.50 -26.03 5.75
N ALA A 24 -10.89 -24.92 5.14
CA ALA A 24 -9.97 -23.97 4.55
C ALA A 24 -9.09 -23.52 5.71
N LEU A 25 -7.91 -24.13 5.82
CA LEU A 25 -6.75 -23.48 6.44
C LEU A 25 -6.33 -22.33 5.51
N ASP A 26 -7.24 -21.39 5.30
CA ASP A 26 -6.94 -20.10 4.76
C ASP A 26 -6.51 -19.26 5.95
N THR A 27 -5.30 -18.72 5.83
CA THR A 27 -4.69 -17.80 6.78
C THR A 27 -5.74 -16.85 7.36
N ILE A 28 -6.03 -16.98 8.64
CA ILE A 28 -6.94 -16.06 9.34
C ILE A 28 -6.18 -14.75 9.47
N TYR A 29 -6.57 -13.73 8.70
CA TYR A 29 -6.09 -12.37 8.91
C TYR A 29 -6.65 -11.87 10.23
N ILE A 30 -5.80 -11.87 11.25
CA ILE A 30 -6.17 -11.45 12.60
C ILE A 30 -6.44 -9.94 12.61
N PHE A 31 -5.57 -9.13 12.00
CA PHE A 31 -5.74 -7.68 12.06
C PHE A 31 -6.59 -7.10 10.91
N ASP A 32 -6.23 -7.25 9.63
CA ASP A 32 -7.03 -6.69 8.52
C ASP A 32 -8.10 -7.67 8.00
N SER A 33 -9.13 -7.93 8.81
CA SER A 33 -10.25 -8.79 8.45
C SER A 33 -11.14 -8.22 7.32
N GLN A 34 -11.02 -6.91 7.02
CA GLN A 34 -11.73 -6.30 5.90
C GLN A 34 -11.10 -6.65 4.57
N MET A 35 -9.77 -6.75 4.50
CA MET A 35 -9.07 -7.13 3.27
C MET A 35 -9.53 -8.50 2.73
N SER A 36 -9.78 -9.49 3.59
CA SER A 36 -10.29 -10.79 3.15
C SER A 36 -11.70 -10.71 2.55
N LYS A 37 -12.57 -9.84 3.11
CA LYS A 37 -13.92 -9.58 2.60
C LYS A 37 -13.87 -8.82 1.26
N VAL A 38 -12.98 -7.84 1.14
CA VAL A 38 -12.79 -7.05 -0.09
C VAL A 38 -12.34 -7.90 -1.27
N LYS A 39 -11.48 -8.92 -1.05
CA LYS A 39 -11.08 -9.89 -2.08
C LYS A 39 -12.25 -10.68 -2.69
N LEU A 40 -13.40 -10.74 -2.02
CA LEU A 40 -14.62 -11.36 -2.56
C LEU A 40 -15.21 -10.57 -3.72
N PHE A 41 -15.00 -9.26 -3.79
CA PHE A 41 -15.62 -8.36 -4.76
C PHE A 41 -14.62 -7.65 -5.68
N HIS A 42 -13.39 -7.44 -5.22
CA HIS A 42 -12.37 -6.66 -5.93
C HIS A 42 -11.12 -7.49 -6.21
N PRO A 43 -10.44 -7.26 -7.36
CA PRO A 43 -9.09 -7.76 -7.55
C PRO A 43 -8.14 -7.04 -6.59
N VAL A 44 -7.25 -7.79 -5.97
CA VAL A 44 -6.22 -7.29 -5.07
C VAL A 44 -4.89 -7.89 -5.49
N ARG A 45 -3.87 -7.05 -5.64
CA ARG A 45 -2.50 -7.51 -5.91
C ARG A 45 -1.78 -7.74 -4.60
N THR A 46 -1.60 -9.01 -4.25
CA THR A 46 -0.84 -9.43 -3.07
C THR A 46 0.64 -9.59 -3.43
N ILE A 47 1.51 -8.97 -2.65
CA ILE A 47 2.98 -9.04 -2.71
C ILE A 47 3.47 -9.74 -1.44
N THR A 48 4.35 -10.73 -1.59
CA THR A 48 4.81 -11.61 -0.51
C THR A 48 6.30 -11.42 -0.19
N PRO A 49 6.82 -11.94 0.95
CA PRO A 49 8.23 -11.83 1.30
C PRO A 49 9.22 -12.30 0.21
N LYS A 50 8.84 -13.31 -0.58
CA LYS A 50 9.65 -13.80 -1.71
C LYS A 50 9.80 -12.77 -2.82
N ASP A 51 8.81 -11.90 -2.99
CA ASP A 51 8.85 -10.81 -3.97
C ASP A 51 9.72 -9.65 -3.48
N LEU A 52 9.85 -9.48 -2.15
CA LEU A 52 10.69 -8.47 -1.51
C LEU A 52 12.18 -8.71 -1.81
N GLU A 53 12.63 -9.97 -1.85
CA GLU A 53 14.04 -10.30 -2.13
C GLU A 53 14.52 -9.77 -3.49
N LYS A 54 13.61 -9.64 -4.49
CA LYS A 54 13.92 -9.11 -5.82
C LYS A 54 14.15 -7.59 -5.81
N ASN A 55 13.45 -6.87 -4.94
CA ASN A 55 13.47 -5.40 -4.82
C ASN A 55 13.64 -5.00 -3.34
N SER A 56 14.76 -5.39 -2.75
CA SER A 56 15.00 -5.32 -1.31
C SER A 56 15.55 -3.97 -0.83
N ALA A 57 15.81 -3.02 -1.72
CA ALA A 57 16.43 -1.76 -1.31
C ALA A 57 15.45 -0.89 -0.52
N ASN A 58 14.22 -0.72 -1.00
CA ASN A 58 13.17 0.04 -0.31
C ASN A 58 11.78 -0.28 -0.87
N LEU A 59 10.74 0.18 -0.18
CA LEU A 59 9.35 -0.03 -0.59
C LEU A 59 9.02 0.67 -1.92
N SER A 60 9.68 1.79 -2.23
CA SER A 60 9.53 2.51 -3.50
C SER A 60 9.86 1.62 -4.70
N GLU A 61 11.00 0.95 -4.67
CA GLU A 61 11.46 0.05 -5.72
C GLU A 61 10.53 -1.16 -5.86
N LEU A 62 10.12 -1.75 -4.74
CA LEU A 62 9.14 -2.84 -4.75
C LEU A 62 7.86 -2.43 -5.46
N LEU A 63 7.22 -1.33 -5.03
CA LEU A 63 5.96 -0.87 -5.61
C LEU A 63 6.13 -0.49 -7.08
N ARG A 64 7.25 0.13 -7.46
CA ARG A 64 7.54 0.55 -8.84
C ARG A 64 7.54 -0.63 -9.82
N PHE A 65 8.19 -1.73 -9.46
CA PHE A 65 8.36 -2.92 -10.31
C PHE A 65 7.29 -4.00 -10.11
N GLN A 66 6.62 -4.03 -8.97
CA GLN A 66 5.61 -5.04 -8.62
C GLN A 66 4.19 -4.49 -8.60
N SER A 67 3.91 -3.32 -9.18
CA SER A 67 2.54 -2.78 -9.25
C SER A 67 2.35 -1.79 -10.40
N SER A 68 1.09 -1.42 -10.68
CA SER A 68 0.74 -0.35 -11.63
C SER A 68 0.98 1.06 -11.07
N ILE A 69 1.22 1.20 -9.76
CA ILE A 69 1.37 2.49 -9.07
C ILE A 69 2.53 3.29 -9.66
N TYR A 70 2.31 4.58 -9.92
CA TYR A 70 3.40 5.49 -10.25
C TYR A 70 4.06 6.00 -8.98
N VAL A 71 5.39 5.94 -8.88
CA VAL A 71 6.14 6.34 -7.69
C VAL A 71 7.08 7.47 -8.05
N LYS A 72 6.80 8.65 -7.50
CA LYS A 72 7.68 9.82 -7.56
C LYS A 72 8.70 9.70 -6.44
N GLU A 73 9.98 9.78 -6.76
CA GLU A 73 11.06 9.62 -5.81
C GLU A 73 12.13 10.68 -6.08
N ASN A 74 12.42 11.50 -5.06
CA ASN A 74 13.35 12.64 -5.14
C ASN A 74 14.82 12.17 -5.04
N GLY A 75 15.17 11.14 -5.81
CA GLY A 75 16.44 10.41 -5.69
C GLY A 75 16.31 9.18 -4.80
N ARG A 76 17.16 8.16 -5.04
CA ARG A 76 17.09 6.87 -4.36
C ARG A 76 17.11 7.05 -2.84
N GLY A 77 16.08 6.56 -2.15
CA GLY A 77 16.02 6.58 -0.69
C GLY A 77 15.64 7.92 -0.05
N ALA A 78 15.38 8.97 -0.85
CA ALA A 78 14.80 10.23 -0.38
C ALA A 78 13.25 10.18 -0.44
N VAL A 79 12.58 11.30 -0.16
CA VAL A 79 11.10 11.36 -0.14
C VAL A 79 10.48 10.71 -1.38
N SER A 80 9.56 9.79 -1.14
CA SER A 80 8.92 8.99 -2.18
C SER A 80 7.42 8.89 -1.98
N SER A 81 6.68 9.16 -3.05
CA SER A 81 5.24 9.42 -3.03
C SER A 81 4.53 8.59 -4.13
N PRO A 82 3.81 7.52 -3.77
CA PRO A 82 3.06 6.73 -4.72
C PRO A 82 1.72 7.37 -5.09
N SER A 83 1.25 7.11 -6.31
CA SER A 83 -0.09 7.47 -6.75
C SER A 83 -0.70 6.40 -7.66
N PHE A 84 -2.03 6.27 -7.55
CA PHE A 84 -2.84 5.36 -8.35
C PHE A 84 -3.51 6.14 -9.46
N ARG A 85 -3.56 5.59 -10.69
CA ARG A 85 -4.53 6.03 -11.70
C ARG A 85 -4.60 7.57 -11.87
N GLY A 86 -3.44 8.25 -11.85
CA GLY A 86 -3.35 9.71 -12.01
C GLY A 86 -3.76 10.58 -10.82
N THR A 87 -4.11 10.00 -9.68
CA THR A 87 -4.42 10.75 -8.45
C THR A 87 -3.17 11.37 -7.82
N THR A 88 -3.36 12.21 -6.79
CA THR A 88 -2.24 12.69 -5.97
C THR A 88 -1.78 11.63 -4.95
N ALA A 89 -0.66 11.88 -4.28
CA ALA A 89 -0.14 10.96 -3.26
C ALA A 89 -0.98 10.98 -1.97
N GLN A 90 -1.59 12.12 -1.66
CA GLN A 90 -2.54 12.25 -0.55
C GLN A 90 -3.85 11.50 -0.80
N GLN A 91 -4.10 11.09 -2.05
CA GLN A 91 -5.23 10.27 -2.48
C GLN A 91 -4.89 8.77 -2.51
N THR A 92 -3.80 8.39 -1.85
CA THR A 92 -3.41 7.00 -1.58
C THR A 92 -3.47 6.74 -0.08
N ALA A 93 -4.23 5.72 0.34
CA ALA A 93 -4.29 5.33 1.75
C ALA A 93 -3.25 4.24 2.07
N PHE A 94 -2.51 4.42 3.16
CA PHE A 94 -1.69 3.39 3.78
C PHE A 94 -2.44 2.80 4.96
N VAL A 95 -2.63 1.48 4.95
CA VAL A 95 -3.41 0.78 5.96
C VAL A 95 -2.54 -0.28 6.63
N TRP A 96 -2.10 0.00 7.86
CA TRP A 96 -1.37 -0.96 8.67
C TRP A 96 -2.33 -1.77 9.51
N ASN A 97 -2.44 -3.07 9.25
CA ASN A 97 -3.27 -3.98 10.06
C ASN A 97 -4.74 -3.51 10.22
N GLY A 98 -5.29 -2.89 9.18
CA GLY A 98 -6.64 -2.33 9.14
C GLY A 98 -6.81 -0.92 9.74
N ILE A 99 -5.71 -0.28 10.15
CA ILE A 99 -5.65 1.10 10.66
C ILE A 99 -5.02 2.01 9.60
N ASN A 100 -5.69 3.11 9.26
CA ASN A 100 -5.15 4.11 8.33
C ASN A 100 -4.02 4.88 9.02
N ILE A 101 -2.85 4.95 8.38
CA ILE A 101 -1.61 5.53 8.92
C ILE A 101 -1.08 6.67 8.04
N ASN A 102 -1.93 7.29 7.22
CA ASN A 102 -1.54 8.52 6.52
C ASN A 102 -1.20 9.62 7.53
N SER A 103 -0.17 10.41 7.24
CA SER A 103 0.25 11.52 8.11
C SER A 103 -0.89 12.52 8.31
N SER A 104 -1.19 12.87 9.56
CA SER A 104 -2.13 13.96 9.89
C SER A 104 -1.65 15.32 9.39
N PHE A 105 -0.33 15.50 9.21
CA PHE A 105 0.27 16.75 8.72
C PHE A 105 0.26 16.87 7.21
N LEU A 106 0.61 15.81 6.47
CA LEU A 106 0.74 15.86 5.01
C LEU A 106 -0.44 15.23 4.25
N GLY A 107 -1.26 14.41 4.92
CA GLY A 107 -2.33 13.63 4.30
C GLY A 107 -1.84 12.47 3.41
N GLN A 108 -0.54 12.21 3.35
CA GLN A 108 0.09 11.13 2.57
C GLN A 108 1.12 10.37 3.42
N GLY A 109 1.54 9.20 2.94
CA GLY A 109 2.70 8.47 3.46
C GLY A 109 3.92 8.65 2.55
N ASP A 110 5.09 8.82 3.15
CA ASP A 110 6.38 8.69 2.46
C ASP A 110 6.80 7.22 2.51
N VAL A 111 6.81 6.54 1.36
CA VAL A 111 7.08 5.09 1.32
C VAL A 111 8.52 4.73 1.71
N ASN A 112 9.47 5.67 1.62
CA ASN A 112 10.83 5.42 2.10
C ASN A 112 10.96 5.55 3.62
N ASN A 113 9.94 6.12 4.29
CA ASN A 113 9.76 6.11 5.75
C ASN A 113 8.80 5.00 6.23
N ILE A 114 8.63 3.96 5.43
CA ILE A 114 7.91 2.73 5.79
C ILE A 114 8.89 1.57 5.61
N PRO A 115 9.08 0.70 6.63
CA PRO A 115 10.01 -0.42 6.49
C PRO A 115 9.53 -1.39 5.39
N LEU A 116 10.46 -1.85 4.56
CA LEU A 116 10.14 -2.86 3.54
C LEU A 116 9.85 -4.23 4.16
N PHE A 117 10.69 -4.62 5.12
CA PHE A 117 10.60 -5.88 5.86
C PHE A 117 9.79 -5.73 7.15
N GLY A 118 9.38 -6.85 7.73
CA GLY A 118 8.58 -6.88 8.95
C GLY A 118 7.07 -7.01 8.71
N TYR A 119 6.63 -6.98 7.46
CA TYR A 119 5.26 -7.33 7.04
C TYR A 119 5.23 -8.71 6.37
N ASP A 120 4.19 -9.48 6.64
CA ASP A 120 4.01 -10.81 6.04
C ASP A 120 3.32 -10.74 4.68
N GLN A 121 2.60 -9.65 4.43
CA GLN A 121 1.85 -9.44 3.20
C GLN A 121 1.67 -7.95 2.93
N ILE A 122 1.90 -7.54 1.68
CA ILE A 122 1.56 -6.20 1.20
C ILE A 122 0.46 -6.35 0.14
N ASP A 123 -0.71 -5.76 0.36
CA ASP A 123 -1.82 -5.79 -0.60
C ASP A 123 -2.00 -4.42 -1.25
N VAL A 124 -2.07 -4.40 -2.57
CA VAL A 124 -2.33 -3.21 -3.38
C VAL A 124 -3.73 -3.33 -3.98
N LYS A 125 -4.60 -2.38 -3.61
CA LYS A 125 -5.96 -2.26 -4.13
C LYS A 125 -6.13 -0.91 -4.82
N ALA A 126 -6.42 -0.92 -6.11
CA ALA A 126 -6.76 0.29 -6.84
C ALA A 126 -8.27 0.63 -6.67
N GLY A 127 -8.61 1.89 -6.95
CA GLY A 127 -9.98 2.41 -6.88
C GLY A 127 -10.42 2.79 -5.46
N GLY A 128 -11.64 3.31 -5.39
CA GLY A 128 -12.18 3.90 -4.16
C GLY A 128 -12.25 2.91 -3.00
N GLY A 129 -11.90 3.38 -1.79
CA GLY A 129 -11.90 2.58 -0.57
C GLY A 129 -12.41 3.33 0.66
N SER A 130 -12.92 4.55 0.53
CA SER A 130 -13.20 5.42 1.69
C SER A 130 -14.29 4.90 2.62
N VAL A 131 -15.27 4.13 2.11
CA VAL A 131 -16.32 3.50 2.93
C VAL A 131 -15.73 2.53 3.96
N VAL A 132 -14.62 1.85 3.65
CA VAL A 132 -14.01 0.87 4.57
C VAL A 132 -12.78 1.45 5.28
N TYR A 133 -11.93 2.17 4.54
CA TYR A 133 -10.60 2.59 4.99
C TYR A 133 -10.47 4.10 5.30
N GLY A 134 -11.54 4.88 5.08
CA GLY A 134 -11.61 6.29 5.47
C GLY A 134 -11.00 7.28 4.47
N SER A 135 -10.75 8.48 4.97
CA SER A 135 -10.20 9.62 4.22
C SER A 135 -8.90 9.24 3.49
N GLY A 136 -8.72 9.76 2.28
CA GLY A 136 -7.51 9.57 1.48
C GLY A 136 -7.52 8.33 0.58
N ALA A 137 -8.43 7.37 0.77
CA ALA A 137 -8.56 6.19 -0.10
C ALA A 137 -9.33 6.49 -1.41
N ILE A 138 -8.96 7.56 -2.14
CA ILE A 138 -9.60 7.98 -3.39
C ILE A 138 -9.07 7.19 -4.59
N GLY A 139 -7.75 7.16 -4.79
CA GLY A 139 -7.11 6.47 -5.93
C GLY A 139 -6.88 4.99 -5.67
N GLY A 140 -6.60 4.63 -4.42
CA GLY A 140 -6.32 3.26 -3.99
C GLY A 140 -5.79 3.19 -2.57
N SER A 141 -5.45 1.98 -2.13
CA SER A 141 -4.86 1.70 -0.84
C SER A 141 -3.74 0.66 -0.92
N ILE A 142 -2.75 0.83 -0.05
CA ILE A 142 -1.62 -0.07 0.17
C ILE A 142 -1.70 -0.58 1.60
N HIS A 143 -1.88 -1.89 1.76
CA HIS A 143 -2.09 -2.52 3.05
C HIS A 143 -0.81 -3.23 3.49
N LEU A 144 -0.42 -3.01 4.75
CA LEU A 144 0.77 -3.54 5.37
C LEU A 144 0.33 -4.49 6.50
N ASN A 145 0.36 -5.79 6.22
CA ASN A 145 -0.30 -6.79 7.05
C ASN A 145 0.69 -7.70 7.77
N ASN A 146 0.43 -7.92 9.06
CA ASN A 146 1.09 -8.90 9.91
C ASN A 146 0.16 -10.09 10.17
N ILE A 147 0.69 -11.29 10.10
CA ILE A 147 -0.02 -12.55 10.29
C ILE A 147 0.59 -13.30 11.48
N LEU A 148 -0.24 -13.70 12.44
CA LEU A 148 0.17 -14.49 13.60
C LEU A 148 -0.49 -15.88 13.50
N ASP A 149 0.26 -16.86 13.00
CA ASP A 149 -0.23 -18.23 12.80
C ASP A 149 -0.07 -19.08 14.06
N PHE A 150 -1.07 -19.89 14.39
CA PHE A 150 -1.00 -20.92 15.43
C PHE A 150 -0.50 -22.26 14.90
N ASN A 151 -0.03 -23.13 15.80
CA ASN A 151 0.39 -24.51 15.49
C ASN A 151 1.51 -24.62 14.44
N ARG A 152 2.48 -23.70 14.43
CA ARG A 152 3.61 -23.73 13.48
C ARG A 152 4.94 -24.10 14.13
N GLY A 153 5.00 -24.23 15.46
CA GLY A 153 6.24 -24.45 16.18
C GLY A 153 7.16 -23.23 16.11
N PHE A 154 8.45 -23.43 16.29
CA PHE A 154 9.46 -22.40 16.10
C PHE A 154 9.85 -22.27 14.62
N LYS A 155 10.00 -21.04 14.13
CA LYS A 155 10.55 -20.72 12.81
C LYS A 155 11.39 -19.44 12.89
N GLY A 156 12.53 -19.43 12.23
CA GLY A 156 13.41 -18.27 12.10
C GLY A 156 13.81 -17.99 10.66
N SER A 157 14.10 -16.72 10.38
CA SER A 157 14.67 -16.28 9.10
C SER A 157 15.67 -15.16 9.33
N VAL A 158 16.82 -15.24 8.69
CA VAL A 158 17.86 -14.20 8.63
C VAL A 158 18.07 -13.84 7.17
N TYR A 159 18.02 -12.57 6.84
CA TYR A 159 18.37 -12.01 5.55
C TYR A 159 19.49 -10.99 5.72
N SER A 160 20.49 -11.03 4.85
CA SER A 160 21.54 -10.01 4.80
C SER A 160 21.94 -9.76 3.35
N GLU A 161 22.16 -8.49 3.01
CA GLU A 161 22.51 -8.03 1.68
C GLU A 161 23.58 -6.94 1.75
N ALA A 162 24.54 -7.03 0.82
CA ALA A 162 25.50 -5.98 0.53
C ALA A 162 25.40 -5.60 -0.95
N GLY A 163 25.41 -4.30 -1.24
CA GLY A 163 25.27 -3.80 -2.60
C GLY A 163 26.03 -2.50 -2.84
N SER A 164 25.97 -2.03 -4.08
CA SER A 164 26.62 -0.78 -4.51
C SER A 164 26.22 0.41 -3.63
N PHE A 165 27.06 1.45 -3.64
CA PHE A 165 26.88 2.68 -2.86
C PHE A 165 26.90 2.44 -1.34
N ASP A 166 27.69 1.45 -0.92
CA ASP A 166 27.83 0.98 0.46
C ASP A 166 26.46 0.69 1.09
N THR A 167 25.61 0.00 0.34
CA THR A 167 24.27 -0.39 0.80
C THR A 167 24.37 -1.70 1.58
N TYR A 168 23.90 -1.70 2.82
CA TYR A 168 23.79 -2.88 3.67
C TYR A 168 22.35 -3.01 4.18
N ASN A 169 21.73 -4.16 4.00
CA ASN A 169 20.38 -4.44 4.47
C ASN A 169 20.37 -5.76 5.25
N SER A 170 19.96 -5.73 6.51
CA SER A 170 19.88 -6.91 7.37
C SER A 170 18.50 -7.02 7.99
N PHE A 171 17.96 -8.23 8.01
CA PHE A 171 16.66 -8.53 8.60
C PHE A 171 16.71 -9.85 9.36
N LEU A 172 16.16 -9.85 10.57
CA LEU A 172 16.00 -11.03 11.41
C LEU A 172 14.53 -11.17 11.78
N GLN A 173 14.00 -12.38 11.69
CA GLN A 173 12.68 -12.73 12.17
C GLN A 173 12.74 -14.05 12.94
N ALA A 174 12.05 -14.09 14.08
CA ALA A 174 11.79 -15.31 14.82
C ALA A 174 10.31 -15.36 15.19
N SER A 175 9.72 -16.55 15.10
CA SER A 175 8.34 -16.80 15.50
C SER A 175 8.23 -18.13 16.22
N PHE A 176 7.33 -18.18 17.19
CA PHE A 176 6.97 -19.38 17.91
C PHE A 176 5.46 -19.45 18.04
N SER A 177 4.86 -20.59 17.72
CA SER A 177 3.45 -20.80 18.01
C SER A 177 3.06 -22.23 18.34
N ASN A 178 2.09 -22.35 19.24
CA ASN A 178 1.40 -23.59 19.62
C ASN A 178 -0.12 -23.43 19.39
N ASP A 179 -0.92 -24.23 20.07
CA ASP A 179 -2.38 -24.25 19.94
C ASP A 179 -3.05 -22.96 20.44
N LYS A 180 -2.50 -22.34 21.49
CA LYS A 180 -3.07 -21.17 22.17
C LYS A 180 -2.29 -19.87 22.00
N LEU A 181 -0.98 -19.91 21.79
CA LEU A 181 -0.09 -18.76 21.74
C LEU A 181 0.63 -18.69 20.38
N SER A 182 0.73 -17.50 19.83
CA SER A 182 1.58 -17.17 18.68
C SER A 182 2.35 -15.89 18.96
N VAL A 183 3.68 -15.93 18.87
CA VAL A 183 4.56 -14.77 19.04
C VAL A 183 5.47 -14.65 17.82
N LYS A 184 5.66 -13.42 17.34
CA LYS A 184 6.57 -13.09 16.23
C LYS A 184 7.34 -11.83 16.58
N VAL A 185 8.66 -11.87 16.43
CA VAL A 185 9.55 -10.72 16.58
C VAL A 185 10.38 -10.59 15.31
N SER A 186 10.54 -9.37 14.82
CA SER A 186 11.47 -9.10 13.73
C SER A 186 12.14 -7.74 13.86
N GLY A 187 13.35 -7.64 13.32
CA GLY A 187 14.13 -6.41 13.26
C GLY A 187 14.79 -6.25 11.90
N SER A 188 14.81 -5.04 11.36
CA SER A 188 15.52 -4.68 10.13
C SER A 188 16.42 -3.48 10.34
N TYR A 189 17.56 -3.48 9.65
CA TYR A 189 18.48 -2.35 9.56
C TYR A 189 18.97 -2.20 8.11
N LEU A 190 18.70 -1.04 7.52
CA LEU A 190 19.15 -0.66 6.18
C LEU A 190 19.99 0.61 6.28
N THR A 191 21.14 0.63 5.63
CA THR A 191 21.99 1.83 5.50
C THR A 191 22.59 1.89 4.11
N SER A 192 22.84 3.10 3.60
CA SER A 192 23.51 3.34 2.33
C SER A 192 24.21 4.69 2.38
N GLN A 193 25.47 4.77 1.94
CA GLN A 193 26.08 6.08 1.65
C GLN A 193 25.39 6.72 0.45
N ASN A 194 24.99 5.90 -0.54
CA ASN A 194 24.14 6.31 -1.66
C ASN A 194 24.74 7.45 -2.49
N ASP A 195 26.06 7.54 -2.52
CA ASP A 195 26.78 8.46 -3.39
C ASP A 195 26.98 7.81 -4.75
N TYR A 196 26.56 8.49 -5.82
CA TYR A 196 26.60 7.98 -7.19
C TYR A 196 26.73 9.11 -8.22
N ASN A 197 27.24 8.76 -9.40
CA ASN A 197 27.55 9.73 -10.46
C ASN A 197 26.68 9.46 -11.69
N VAL A 198 26.17 10.55 -12.25
CA VAL A 198 25.37 10.56 -13.47
C VAL A 198 25.98 11.60 -14.41
N PRO A 199 26.81 11.19 -15.39
CA PRO A 199 27.62 12.11 -16.21
C PRO A 199 26.81 13.15 -16.99
N GLU A 200 25.57 12.82 -17.36
CA GLU A 200 24.62 13.70 -18.04
C GLU A 200 23.23 13.11 -17.81
N PHE A 201 22.28 13.91 -17.31
CA PHE A 201 20.89 13.46 -17.04
C PHE A 201 19.84 14.27 -17.79
N VAL A 202 20.23 15.41 -18.37
CA VAL A 202 19.52 16.14 -19.42
C VAL A 202 20.56 16.44 -20.51
N VAL A 203 20.22 16.25 -21.78
CA VAL A 203 21.17 16.53 -22.88
C VAL A 203 21.66 17.98 -22.79
N GLY A 204 22.99 18.17 -22.70
CA GLY A 204 23.64 19.45 -22.48
C GLY A 204 23.82 19.86 -21.00
N SER A 205 23.42 19.03 -20.02
CA SER A 205 23.64 19.30 -18.60
C SER A 205 25.05 18.90 -18.14
N THR A 206 25.54 19.56 -17.08
CA THR A 206 26.72 19.06 -16.35
C THR A 206 26.42 17.73 -15.67
N GLY A 207 27.47 16.98 -15.34
CA GLY A 207 27.34 15.74 -14.59
C GLY A 207 26.82 15.99 -13.18
N PHE A 208 25.88 15.15 -12.75
CA PHE A 208 25.38 15.11 -11.40
C PHE A 208 26.20 14.13 -10.57
N HIS A 209 26.66 14.59 -9.41
CA HIS A 209 27.26 13.74 -8.39
C HIS A 209 26.41 13.85 -7.12
N ASN A 210 25.77 12.75 -6.73
CA ASN A 210 25.08 12.71 -5.46
C ASN A 210 26.13 12.66 -4.34
N ILE A 211 26.26 13.77 -3.60
CA ILE A 211 27.21 13.96 -2.48
C ILE A 211 26.53 14.06 -1.12
N ASN A 212 25.21 13.85 -1.09
CA ASN A 212 24.38 13.91 0.12
C ASN A 212 23.22 12.92 0.00
N GLY A 213 23.49 11.72 -0.54
CA GLY A 213 22.46 10.71 -0.77
C GLY A 213 22.16 9.85 0.44
N LYS A 214 22.95 9.97 1.51
CA LYS A 214 22.95 9.02 2.64
C LYS A 214 21.57 8.82 3.25
N TYR A 215 21.22 7.57 3.52
CA TYR A 215 20.02 7.24 4.26
C TYR A 215 20.23 6.00 5.12
N TYR A 216 19.42 5.89 6.17
CA TYR A 216 19.27 4.67 6.94
C TYR A 216 17.83 4.51 7.43
N ASN A 217 17.43 3.27 7.72
CA ASN A 217 16.28 3.00 8.55
C ASN A 217 16.47 1.76 9.42
N THR A 218 15.82 1.78 10.58
CA THR A 218 15.76 0.69 11.54
C THR A 218 14.30 0.42 11.85
N SER A 219 13.89 -0.84 11.89
CA SER A 219 12.55 -1.21 12.34
C SER A 219 12.59 -2.39 13.31
N ILE A 220 11.72 -2.36 14.30
CA ILE A 220 11.45 -3.48 15.21
C ILE A 220 9.96 -3.72 15.21
N ASN A 221 9.55 -4.98 15.03
CA ASN A 221 8.15 -5.40 15.05
C ASN A 221 7.98 -6.54 16.05
N ILE A 222 6.98 -6.42 16.91
CA ILE A 222 6.62 -7.43 17.92
C ILE A 222 5.14 -7.70 17.79
N GLY A 223 4.78 -8.96 17.59
CA GLY A 223 3.39 -9.42 17.52
C GLY A 223 3.16 -10.59 18.46
N ALA A 224 2.05 -10.58 19.18
CA ALA A 224 1.61 -11.66 20.05
C ALA A 224 0.10 -11.88 19.88
N SER A 225 -0.33 -13.14 19.85
CA SER A 225 -1.73 -13.51 19.76
C SER A 225 -2.01 -14.69 20.69
N TYR A 226 -3.11 -14.60 21.44
CA TYR A 226 -3.51 -15.59 22.42
C TYR A 226 -4.98 -15.97 22.25
N LYS A 227 -5.27 -17.27 22.11
CA LYS A 227 -6.64 -17.79 22.08
C LYS A 227 -7.16 -17.94 23.51
N ILE A 228 -8.05 -17.04 23.89
CA ILE A 228 -8.77 -17.10 25.16
C ILE A 228 -9.77 -18.25 25.13
N ALA A 229 -10.39 -18.48 23.97
CA ALA A 229 -11.27 -19.60 23.67
C ALA A 229 -11.19 -19.94 22.18
N ASP A 230 -11.78 -21.06 21.73
CA ASP A 230 -11.75 -21.47 20.31
C ASP A 230 -12.29 -20.41 19.34
N HIS A 231 -13.21 -19.58 19.83
CA HIS A 231 -13.87 -18.50 19.08
C HIS A 231 -13.41 -17.11 19.51
N GLN A 232 -12.44 -16.98 20.41
CA GLN A 232 -11.97 -15.67 20.92
C GLN A 232 -10.46 -15.58 20.94
N THR A 233 -9.92 -14.59 20.25
CA THR A 233 -8.49 -14.34 20.15
C THR A 233 -8.20 -12.89 20.54
N ILE A 234 -7.22 -12.68 21.39
CA ILE A 234 -6.67 -11.34 21.66
C ILE A 234 -5.29 -11.25 21.01
N SER A 235 -5.04 -10.15 20.34
CA SER A 235 -3.82 -9.97 19.56
C SER A 235 -3.26 -8.57 19.79
N TRP A 236 -1.95 -8.48 19.88
CA TRP A 236 -1.21 -7.25 20.03
C TRP A 236 -0.13 -7.19 18.96
N GLN A 237 0.03 -6.03 18.34
CA GLN A 237 1.07 -5.75 17.36
C GLN A 237 1.69 -4.39 17.67
N ASN A 238 3.01 -4.35 17.70
CA ASN A 238 3.81 -3.15 17.87
C ASN A 238 4.83 -3.01 16.74
N GLN A 239 5.06 -1.78 16.30
CA GLN A 239 6.07 -1.41 15.33
C GLN A 239 6.77 -0.13 15.79
N MET A 240 8.09 -0.18 15.85
CA MET A 240 8.98 0.96 16.02
C MET A 240 9.78 1.15 14.74
N PHE A 241 9.96 2.40 14.33
CA PHE A 241 10.73 2.76 13.15
C PHE A 241 11.51 4.05 13.40
N ASP A 242 12.78 4.05 13.02
CA ASP A 242 13.67 5.21 13.06
C ASP A 242 14.41 5.30 11.73
N ALA A 243 14.41 6.47 11.11
CA ALA A 243 15.04 6.68 9.81
C ALA A 243 15.62 8.08 9.68
N SER A 244 16.63 8.18 8.83
CA SER A 244 17.15 9.44 8.33
C SER A 244 17.37 9.33 6.83
N GLN A 245 16.91 10.33 6.09
CA GLN A 245 17.15 10.46 4.65
C GLN A 245 17.73 11.84 4.38
N HIS A 246 18.87 11.87 3.67
CA HIS A 246 19.46 13.11 3.19
C HIS A 246 18.86 13.47 1.83
N TYR A 247 18.80 14.76 1.53
CA TYR A 247 18.37 15.21 0.20
C TYR A 247 19.56 15.44 -0.72
N PRO A 248 19.49 14.98 -1.98
CA PRO A 248 20.51 15.27 -2.97
C PRO A 248 20.78 16.77 -3.11
N VAL A 249 22.04 17.12 -3.29
CA VAL A 249 22.49 18.49 -3.55
C VAL A 249 22.96 18.58 -5.00
N PHE A 250 22.56 19.63 -5.71
CA PHE A 250 22.83 19.81 -7.14
C PHE A 250 24.09 20.64 -7.44
N GLU A 251 24.62 21.30 -6.43
CA GLU A 251 25.79 22.17 -6.51
C GLU A 251 26.87 21.69 -5.53
N GLN A 252 28.14 21.77 -5.92
CA GLN A 252 29.24 21.27 -5.10
C GLN A 252 29.32 21.93 -3.71
N ASN A 253 28.95 23.21 -3.62
CA ASN A 253 28.93 23.99 -2.39
C ASN A 253 27.51 24.16 -1.81
N GLY A 254 26.52 23.41 -2.33
CA GLY A 254 25.15 23.52 -1.85
C GLY A 254 25.02 23.00 -0.41
N THR A 255 24.16 23.64 0.37
CA THR A 255 23.91 23.25 1.76
C THR A 255 23.31 21.86 1.82
N LYS A 256 23.97 20.96 2.56
CA LYS A 256 23.50 19.59 2.77
C LYS A 256 22.34 19.60 3.77
N THR A 257 21.25 18.95 3.42
CA THR A 257 20.04 18.87 4.26
C THR A 257 19.70 17.42 4.58
N LYS A 258 18.94 17.19 5.66
CA LYS A 258 18.39 15.88 6.02
C LYS A 258 17.01 15.98 6.61
N TYR A 259 16.35 14.84 6.64
CA TYR A 259 15.06 14.63 7.26
C TYR A 259 15.11 13.35 8.10
N ASN A 260 14.74 13.46 9.37
CA ASN A 260 14.59 12.33 10.26
C ASN A 260 13.11 12.01 10.44
N ALA A 261 12.79 10.72 10.50
CA ALA A 261 11.44 10.22 10.77
C ALA A 261 11.49 9.13 11.83
N GLN A 262 10.65 9.27 12.85
CA GLN A 262 10.45 8.27 13.88
C GLN A 262 8.97 7.94 13.96
N THR A 263 8.62 6.67 13.98
CA THR A 263 7.22 6.25 14.14
C THR A 263 7.10 5.16 15.19
N LEU A 264 6.05 5.25 16.00
CA LEU A 264 5.64 4.23 16.96
C LEU A 264 4.19 3.87 16.69
N ARG A 265 3.91 2.59 16.49
CA ARG A 265 2.56 2.09 16.25
C ARG A 265 2.28 0.91 17.16
N SER A 266 1.14 0.93 17.85
CA SER A 266 0.71 -0.14 18.75
C SER A 266 -0.77 -0.39 18.53
N LEU A 267 -1.15 -1.65 18.33
CA LEU A 267 -2.53 -2.07 18.08
C LEU A 267 -2.83 -3.27 18.96
N ILE A 268 -3.92 -3.20 19.72
CA ILE A 268 -4.54 -4.36 20.36
C ILE A 268 -5.89 -4.64 19.69
N ALA A 269 -6.16 -5.91 19.42
CA ALA A 269 -7.37 -6.40 18.79
C ALA A 269 -7.96 -7.55 19.60
N TRP A 270 -9.27 -7.56 19.80
CA TRP A 270 -10.03 -8.68 20.34
C TRP A 270 -11.04 -9.16 19.31
N ASP A 271 -10.78 -10.34 18.78
CA ASP A 271 -11.56 -10.98 17.73
C ASP A 271 -12.46 -12.08 18.32
N ILE A 272 -13.75 -12.00 18.02
CA ILE A 272 -14.76 -12.98 18.39
C ILE A 272 -15.34 -13.55 17.09
N ASN A 273 -15.09 -14.83 16.82
CA ASN A 273 -15.47 -15.51 15.57
C ASN A 273 -16.32 -16.75 15.87
N LYS A 274 -17.64 -16.62 15.73
CA LYS A 274 -18.62 -17.70 15.77
C LYS A 274 -19.08 -18.04 14.35
N SER A 275 -19.92 -19.07 14.20
CA SER A 275 -20.34 -19.60 12.89
C SER A 275 -20.99 -18.55 11.96
N ASN A 276 -21.81 -17.65 12.49
CA ASN A 276 -22.53 -16.63 11.73
C ASN A 276 -22.16 -15.19 12.13
N LEU A 277 -21.21 -15.01 13.05
CA LEU A 277 -20.86 -13.73 13.64
C LEU A 277 -19.35 -13.61 13.74
N SER A 278 -18.80 -12.51 13.23
CA SER A 278 -17.42 -12.10 13.48
C SER A 278 -17.41 -10.67 13.99
N ASN A 279 -16.65 -10.41 15.04
CA ASN A 279 -16.51 -9.07 15.61
C ASN A 279 -15.06 -8.82 15.98
N SER A 280 -14.52 -7.68 15.56
CA SER A 280 -13.16 -7.24 15.91
C SER A 280 -13.25 -5.89 16.64
N LEU A 281 -12.81 -5.87 17.90
CA LEU A 281 -12.65 -4.65 18.69
C LEU A 281 -11.18 -4.26 18.71
N LYS A 282 -10.86 -3.03 18.34
CA LYS A 282 -9.49 -2.56 18.18
C LYS A 282 -9.27 -1.25 18.93
N ALA A 283 -8.13 -1.16 19.60
CA ALA A 283 -7.58 0.09 20.09
C ALA A 283 -6.15 0.25 19.55
N ALA A 284 -5.87 1.39 18.93
CA ALA A 284 -4.57 1.67 18.35
C ALA A 284 -4.03 3.03 18.79
N TYR A 285 -2.71 3.09 18.91
CA TYR A 285 -1.92 4.31 19.08
C TYR A 285 -0.92 4.40 17.93
N THR A 286 -0.86 5.54 17.27
CA THR A 286 0.15 5.82 16.24
C THR A 286 0.79 7.17 16.51
N GLU A 287 2.10 7.23 16.40
CA GLU A 287 2.88 8.45 16.56
C GLU A 287 3.83 8.58 15.38
N ASP A 288 3.87 9.78 14.79
CA ASP A 288 4.79 10.16 13.73
C ASP A 288 5.53 11.43 14.17
N ASN A 289 6.86 11.35 14.30
CA ASN A 289 7.73 12.48 14.59
C ASN A 289 8.66 12.70 13.41
N PHE A 290 8.67 13.91 12.86
CA PHE A 290 9.53 14.25 11.75
C PHE A 290 10.28 15.56 11.97
N GLN A 291 11.54 15.57 11.55
CA GLN A 291 12.46 16.68 11.81
C GLN A 291 13.26 16.98 10.55
N TYR A 292 13.15 18.21 10.06
CA TYR A 292 13.90 18.69 8.92
C TYR A 292 15.07 19.57 9.37
N PHE A 293 16.21 19.39 8.71
CA PHE A 293 17.44 20.11 8.97
C PHE A 293 17.84 20.81 7.68
N SER A 294 17.78 22.15 7.67
CA SER A 294 18.21 22.97 6.54
C SER A 294 19.72 23.02 6.36
N ASP A 295 20.48 22.56 7.36
CA ASP A 295 21.91 22.26 7.32
C ASP A 295 22.15 21.05 8.24
N LEU A 296 22.86 20.04 7.75
CA LEU A 296 23.20 18.82 8.50
C LEU A 296 23.85 19.08 9.87
N ASN A 297 24.61 20.17 9.97
CA ASN A 297 25.43 20.51 11.13
C ASN A 297 24.73 21.48 12.09
N GLN A 298 23.54 21.98 11.72
CA GLN A 298 22.75 22.88 12.53
C GLN A 298 21.62 22.14 13.26
N PRO A 299 21.01 22.74 14.29
CA PRO A 299 19.77 22.23 14.86
C PRO A 299 18.66 22.08 13.81
N LYS A 300 17.65 21.25 14.12
CA LYS A 300 16.46 21.10 13.27
C LYS A 300 15.83 22.48 12.99
N ALA A 301 15.48 22.72 11.73
CA ALA A 301 14.90 23.97 11.24
C ALA A 301 13.37 23.96 11.23
N SER A 302 12.78 22.76 11.10
CA SER A 302 11.34 22.57 11.24
C SER A 302 11.05 21.12 11.60
N GLY A 303 9.81 20.85 12.01
CA GLY A 303 9.37 19.49 12.28
C GLY A 303 7.94 19.46 12.79
N ALA A 304 7.44 18.27 13.07
CA ALA A 304 6.22 18.11 13.81
C ALA A 304 6.13 16.73 14.46
N GLU A 305 5.25 16.65 15.46
CA GLU A 305 4.90 15.43 16.16
C GLU A 305 3.38 15.25 16.08
N GLY A 306 2.95 14.12 15.53
CA GLY A 306 1.55 13.74 15.39
C GLY A 306 1.25 12.49 16.21
N LYS A 307 0.17 12.51 16.99
CA LYS A 307 -0.28 11.38 17.81
C LYS A 307 -1.75 11.09 17.52
N ASN A 308 -2.08 9.86 17.18
CA ASN A 308 -3.46 9.44 16.95
C ASN A 308 -3.84 8.33 17.94
N TYR A 309 -5.00 8.48 18.57
CA TYR A 309 -5.63 7.49 19.44
C TYR A 309 -6.88 7.01 18.74
N ILE A 310 -7.00 5.71 18.47
CA ILE A 310 -8.05 5.16 17.60
C ILE A 310 -8.75 4.03 18.34
N PHE A 311 -10.07 4.08 18.39
CA PHE A 311 -10.93 2.97 18.80
C PHE A 311 -11.83 2.58 17.64
N LYS A 312 -11.86 1.29 17.29
CA LYS A 312 -12.60 0.78 16.14
C LYS A 312 -13.31 -0.52 16.47
N ASN A 313 -14.55 -0.64 16.03
CA ASN A 313 -15.29 -1.88 16.05
C ASN A 313 -15.71 -2.27 14.62
N ASP A 314 -15.43 -3.51 14.24
CA ASP A 314 -15.87 -4.12 12.98
C ASP A 314 -16.74 -5.33 13.30
N PHE A 315 -18.05 -5.13 13.26
CA PHE A 315 -19.06 -6.13 13.53
C PHE A 315 -19.63 -6.69 12.24
N ASN A 316 -19.69 -8.01 12.11
CA ASN A 316 -20.16 -8.70 10.93
C ASN A 316 -21.08 -9.87 11.30
N TYR A 317 -22.20 -9.99 10.59
CA TYR A 317 -23.23 -10.99 10.90
C TYR A 317 -23.91 -11.51 9.65
N PHE A 318 -24.00 -12.83 9.51
CA PHE A 318 -24.83 -13.49 8.50
C PHE A 318 -26.24 -13.69 9.05
N ILE A 319 -27.19 -12.91 8.53
CA ILE A 319 -28.62 -13.06 8.84
C ILE A 319 -29.13 -14.38 8.24
N THR A 320 -28.72 -14.64 7.00
CA THR A 320 -28.90 -15.92 6.30
C THR A 320 -27.59 -16.25 5.58
N PRO A 321 -27.40 -17.48 5.07
CA PRO A 321 -26.23 -17.80 4.24
C PRO A 321 -26.08 -16.89 3.00
N LYS A 322 -27.15 -16.20 2.58
CA LYS A 322 -27.15 -15.29 1.43
C LYS A 322 -27.01 -13.81 1.80
N ILE A 323 -27.30 -13.41 3.04
CA ILE A 323 -27.35 -12.00 3.46
C ILE A 323 -26.41 -11.80 4.64
N ASN A 324 -25.39 -10.98 4.43
CA ASN A 324 -24.43 -10.57 5.45
C ASN A 324 -24.53 -9.06 5.68
N ILE A 325 -24.56 -8.65 6.93
CA ILE A 325 -24.48 -7.24 7.33
C ILE A 325 -23.14 -6.98 8.02
N ASN A 326 -22.62 -5.77 7.84
CA ASN A 326 -21.38 -5.32 8.46
C ASN A 326 -21.57 -3.89 8.96
N ALA A 327 -21.33 -3.67 10.24
CA ALA A 327 -21.32 -2.35 10.85
C ALA A 327 -19.90 -2.04 11.32
N ILE A 328 -19.38 -0.87 10.95
CA ILE A 328 -18.05 -0.42 11.35
C ILE A 328 -18.20 0.93 12.04
N GLY A 329 -17.83 0.99 13.32
CA GLY A 329 -17.75 2.21 14.10
C GLY A 329 -16.29 2.56 14.38
N GLU A 330 -15.91 3.82 14.23
CA GLU A 330 -14.55 4.28 14.51
C GLU A 330 -14.60 5.65 15.19
N PHE A 331 -13.82 5.83 16.24
CA PHE A 331 -13.58 7.12 16.88
C PHE A 331 -12.08 7.31 17.01
N GLN A 332 -11.58 8.46 16.58
CA GLN A 332 -10.18 8.81 16.70
C GLN A 332 -9.97 10.25 17.16
N VAL A 333 -8.88 10.46 17.88
CA VAL A 333 -8.40 11.78 18.30
C VAL A 333 -7.00 11.96 17.74
N ASN A 334 -6.85 12.93 16.84
CA ASN A 334 -5.57 13.27 16.23
C ASN A 334 -5.04 14.53 16.91
N LYS A 335 -3.86 14.44 17.52
CA LYS A 335 -3.12 15.56 18.09
C LYS A 335 -1.90 15.85 17.24
N GLY A 336 -1.57 17.12 17.08
CA GLY A 336 -0.39 17.57 16.36
C GLY A 336 0.27 18.74 17.06
N GLU A 337 1.59 18.78 17.04
CA GLU A 337 2.38 19.94 17.46
C GLU A 337 3.48 20.19 16.44
N GLY A 338 3.56 21.41 15.92
CA GLY A 338 4.59 21.83 14.98
C GLY A 338 5.80 22.44 15.70
N TYR A 339 6.99 22.20 15.15
CA TYR A 339 8.22 22.88 15.54
C TYR A 339 8.64 23.84 14.44
N GLN A 340 8.69 25.14 14.76
CA GLN A 340 9.09 26.22 13.84
C GLN A 340 8.31 26.28 12.50
N SER A 341 7.18 25.58 12.38
CA SER A 341 6.24 25.65 11.25
C SER A 341 5.10 26.66 11.45
N GLY A 342 5.00 27.22 12.66
CA GLY A 342 3.89 28.05 13.12
C GLY A 342 2.61 27.27 13.46
N ILE A 343 2.61 25.95 13.29
CA ILE A 343 1.53 25.07 13.75
C ILE A 343 1.71 24.87 15.25
N GLY A 344 0.79 25.43 16.05
CA GLY A 344 0.76 25.20 17.50
C GLY A 344 0.25 23.81 17.88
N VAL A 345 -0.18 23.65 19.13
CA VAL A 345 -0.84 22.43 19.59
C VAL A 345 -2.26 22.40 19.02
N ILE A 346 -2.54 21.39 18.19
CA ILE A 346 -3.82 21.19 17.53
C ILE A 346 -4.38 19.81 17.90
N SER A 347 -5.71 19.73 17.98
CA SER A 347 -6.43 18.48 18.21
C SER A 347 -7.64 18.43 17.29
N ARG A 348 -7.94 17.25 16.75
CA ARG A 348 -9.12 17.00 15.91
C ARG A 348 -9.76 15.68 16.30
N ASN A 349 -11.02 15.74 16.69
CA ASN A 349 -11.85 14.57 16.91
C ASN A 349 -12.50 14.12 15.59
N ILE A 350 -12.55 12.81 15.36
CA ILE A 350 -13.20 12.23 14.19
C ILE A 350 -14.01 11.01 14.62
N GLY A 351 -15.31 11.04 14.38
CA GLY A 351 -16.20 9.89 14.49
C GLY A 351 -16.60 9.37 13.12
N SER A 352 -16.71 8.06 12.93
CA SER A 352 -17.12 7.46 11.65
C SER A 352 -18.09 6.32 11.90
N LEU A 353 -19.14 6.24 11.09
CA LEU A 353 -20.07 5.12 11.08
C LEU A 353 -20.28 4.62 9.66
N SER A 354 -20.08 3.32 9.46
CA SER A 354 -20.27 2.66 8.17
C SER A 354 -21.19 1.46 8.32
N GLY A 355 -22.09 1.28 7.36
CA GLY A 355 -22.95 0.11 7.24
C GLY A 355 -22.79 -0.50 5.85
N LEU A 356 -22.57 -1.80 5.77
CA LEU A 356 -22.50 -2.54 4.53
C LEU A 356 -23.46 -3.73 4.57
N ILE A 357 -24.06 -4.03 3.42
CA ILE A 357 -24.84 -5.23 3.18
C ILE A 357 -24.22 -5.98 2.00
N ARG A 358 -24.04 -7.28 2.17
CA ARG A 358 -23.58 -8.20 1.12
C ARG A 358 -24.68 -9.20 0.84
N TYR A 359 -24.96 -9.38 -0.45
CA TYR A 359 -25.94 -10.33 -0.93
C TYR A 359 -25.27 -11.35 -1.86
N PHE A 360 -25.26 -12.61 -1.45
CA PHE A 360 -24.77 -13.76 -2.20
C PHE A 360 -25.96 -14.41 -2.91
N ALA A 361 -26.34 -13.85 -4.07
CA ALA A 361 -27.48 -14.33 -4.84
C ALA A 361 -27.30 -15.80 -5.25
N THR A 362 -26.10 -16.10 -5.78
CA THR A 362 -25.57 -17.45 -6.04
C THR A 362 -24.10 -17.53 -5.57
N LYS A 363 -23.41 -18.65 -5.82
CA LYS A 363 -21.97 -18.74 -5.54
C LYS A 363 -21.15 -17.86 -6.50
N GLU A 364 -21.67 -17.66 -7.70
CA GLU A 364 -21.06 -16.94 -8.82
C GLU A 364 -21.46 -15.46 -8.85
N LEU A 365 -22.63 -15.10 -8.32
CA LEU A 365 -23.16 -13.74 -8.35
C LEU A 365 -23.30 -13.15 -6.94
N ARG A 366 -22.55 -12.08 -6.68
CA ARG A 366 -22.41 -11.46 -5.36
C ARG A 366 -22.47 -9.94 -5.48
N PHE A 367 -23.12 -9.30 -4.53
CA PHE A 367 -23.23 -7.85 -4.44
C PHE A 367 -22.83 -7.35 -3.05
N GLU A 368 -22.28 -6.15 -2.99
CA GLU A 368 -22.02 -5.40 -1.76
C GLU A 368 -22.50 -3.97 -1.97
N ALA A 369 -23.23 -3.41 -1.01
CA ALA A 369 -23.56 -2.00 -0.95
C ALA A 369 -23.14 -1.46 0.42
N GLY A 370 -22.56 -0.27 0.44
CA GLY A 370 -22.05 0.37 1.64
C GLY A 370 -22.42 1.84 1.71
N ILE A 371 -22.62 2.34 2.92
CA ILE A 371 -22.83 3.74 3.24
C ILE A 371 -21.94 4.12 4.41
N LYS A 372 -21.38 5.33 4.39
CA LYS A 372 -20.55 5.85 5.47
C LYS A 372 -20.75 7.34 5.68
N LYS A 373 -20.74 7.75 6.94
CA LYS A 373 -20.70 9.15 7.35
C LYS A 373 -19.56 9.35 8.34
N ASP A 374 -18.69 10.30 8.00
CA ASP A 374 -17.64 10.78 8.90
C ASP A 374 -18.09 12.08 9.57
N PHE A 375 -17.69 12.30 10.81
CA PHE A 375 -17.96 13.48 11.60
C PHE A 375 -16.60 14.03 12.01
N VAL A 376 -16.07 14.91 11.17
CA VAL A 376 -14.74 15.50 11.32
C VAL A 376 -14.90 16.86 11.99
N GLU A 377 -14.27 17.07 13.13
CA GLU A 377 -14.36 18.34 13.84
C GLU A 377 -13.96 19.53 12.95
N ASN A 378 -14.81 20.55 12.92
CA ASN A 378 -14.67 21.78 12.13
C ASN A 378 -14.55 21.58 10.61
N ILE A 379 -14.89 20.40 10.07
CA ILE A 379 -14.84 20.13 8.63
C ILE A 379 -16.14 19.45 8.18
N SER A 380 -16.80 20.03 7.19
CA SER A 380 -17.97 19.40 6.58
C SER A 380 -17.58 18.15 5.80
N SER A 381 -18.20 17.01 6.07
CA SER A 381 -17.97 15.75 5.36
C SER A 381 -19.16 15.40 4.45
N PRO A 382 -18.94 14.86 3.25
CA PRO A 382 -20.03 14.33 2.44
C PRO A 382 -20.52 12.98 2.98
N LEU A 383 -21.74 12.58 2.59
CA LEU A 383 -22.17 11.19 2.71
C LEU A 383 -21.45 10.35 1.65
N LEU A 384 -20.84 9.25 2.07
CA LEU A 384 -20.14 8.31 1.20
C LEU A 384 -20.99 7.08 0.94
N TYR A 385 -20.81 6.49 -0.23
CA TYR A 385 -21.47 5.25 -0.61
C TYR A 385 -20.56 4.42 -1.53
N SER A 386 -20.79 3.12 -1.54
CA SER A 386 -20.14 2.19 -2.45
C SER A 386 -21.12 1.11 -2.90
N PHE A 387 -20.93 0.63 -4.12
CA PHE A 387 -21.64 -0.52 -4.66
C PHE A 387 -20.67 -1.36 -5.48
N SER A 388 -20.60 -2.64 -5.18
CA SER A 388 -19.75 -3.62 -5.85
C SER A 388 -20.60 -4.80 -6.29
N GLY A 389 -20.43 -5.23 -7.55
CA GLY A 389 -21.01 -6.45 -8.08
C GLY A 389 -19.91 -7.34 -8.62
N LYS A 390 -19.96 -8.64 -8.33
CA LYS A 390 -19.07 -9.65 -8.92
C LYS A 390 -19.89 -10.78 -9.50
N TRP A 391 -19.57 -11.13 -10.74
CA TRP A 391 -20.24 -12.18 -11.49
C TRP A 391 -19.18 -13.11 -12.12
N ASP A 392 -19.24 -14.38 -11.75
CA ASP A 392 -18.35 -15.44 -12.22
C ASP A 392 -19.15 -16.42 -13.14
N PRO A 393 -19.70 -15.96 -14.30
CA PRO A 393 -20.65 -16.74 -15.10
C PRO A 393 -20.07 -18.01 -15.70
N LEU A 394 -18.76 -18.02 -15.97
CA LEU A 394 -18.06 -19.07 -16.67
C LEU A 394 -16.73 -19.33 -15.96
N GLN A 395 -16.21 -20.56 -16.03
CA GLN A 395 -14.93 -20.86 -15.40
C GLN A 395 -13.76 -20.06 -15.99
N TRP A 396 -13.84 -19.70 -17.28
CA TRP A 396 -12.84 -18.92 -17.98
C TRP A 396 -13.08 -17.40 -17.93
N TYR A 397 -14.20 -16.92 -17.42
CA TYR A 397 -14.52 -15.49 -17.40
C TYR A 397 -15.22 -15.05 -16.13
N ARG A 398 -14.66 -14.00 -15.51
CA ARG A 398 -15.19 -13.34 -14.32
C ARG A 398 -15.23 -11.85 -14.56
N MET A 399 -16.25 -11.18 -14.04
CA MET A 399 -16.33 -9.73 -14.08
C MET A 399 -16.70 -9.13 -12.73
N GLY A 400 -16.16 -7.95 -12.46
CA GLY A 400 -16.51 -7.14 -11.31
C GLY A 400 -16.78 -5.70 -11.75
N VAL A 401 -17.72 -5.03 -11.09
CA VAL A 401 -18.00 -3.61 -11.25
C VAL A 401 -18.03 -2.98 -9.87
N ASN A 402 -17.43 -1.80 -9.74
CA ASN A 402 -17.41 -1.02 -8.52
C ASN A 402 -17.77 0.43 -8.83
N PHE A 403 -18.61 1.01 -7.99
CA PHE A 403 -18.99 2.41 -8.00
C PHE A 403 -18.87 2.96 -6.59
N SER A 404 -18.23 4.11 -6.41
CA SER A 404 -18.04 4.68 -5.07
C SER A 404 -17.94 6.19 -5.07
N ARG A 405 -18.37 6.80 -3.96
CA ARG A 405 -18.06 8.18 -3.61
C ARG A 405 -17.04 8.20 -2.48
N ASN A 406 -15.94 8.90 -2.70
CA ASN A 406 -14.78 8.97 -1.82
C ASN A 406 -14.51 10.43 -1.47
N PHE A 407 -13.72 10.66 -0.41
CA PHE A 407 -13.32 12.02 -0.03
C PHE A 407 -12.00 12.03 0.73
N ARG A 408 -11.40 13.21 0.81
CA ARG A 408 -10.25 13.51 1.66
C ARG A 408 -10.47 14.87 2.31
N TYR A 409 -10.39 14.94 3.63
CA TYR A 409 -10.40 16.22 4.35
C TYR A 409 -9.00 16.87 4.35
N PRO A 410 -8.89 18.22 4.45
CA PRO A 410 -7.61 18.92 4.53
C PRO A 410 -6.74 18.45 5.72
N SER A 411 -5.44 18.36 5.48
CA SER A 411 -4.44 18.00 6.48
C SER A 411 -4.14 19.15 7.45
N PHE A 412 -3.34 18.91 8.49
CA PHE A 412 -2.92 19.97 9.40
C PHE A 412 -2.01 21.01 8.72
N ASN A 413 -1.14 20.61 7.78
CA ASN A 413 -0.36 21.60 7.03
C ASN A 413 -1.28 22.44 6.15
N ASP A 414 -2.26 21.81 5.50
CA ASP A 414 -3.19 22.52 4.61
C ASP A 414 -3.94 23.65 5.36
N LEU A 415 -4.34 23.40 6.61
CA LEU A 415 -5.13 24.35 7.40
C LEU A 415 -4.30 25.35 8.21
N TYR A 416 -3.19 24.91 8.82
CA TYR A 416 -2.58 25.64 9.94
C TYR A 416 -1.13 26.10 9.72
N TRP A 417 -0.48 25.69 8.63
CA TRP A 417 0.90 26.11 8.33
C TRP A 417 1.01 27.65 8.31
N GLN A 418 2.12 28.23 8.78
CA GLN A 418 2.30 29.69 8.72
C GLN A 418 3.47 30.06 7.81
N PRO A 419 3.33 31.09 6.95
CA PRO A 419 2.16 31.97 6.76
C PRO A 419 1.09 31.43 5.77
N GLY A 420 1.21 30.17 5.33
CA GLY A 420 0.50 29.68 4.12
C GLY A 420 -0.86 29.02 4.32
N GLY A 421 -1.17 28.49 5.48
CA GLY A 421 -2.34 27.64 5.75
C GLY A 421 -3.68 28.35 5.54
N ASN A 422 -4.70 27.57 5.19
CA ASN A 422 -6.01 28.08 4.80
C ASN A 422 -7.14 27.31 5.50
N LEU A 423 -7.84 27.99 6.41
CA LEU A 423 -8.94 27.40 7.19
C LEU A 423 -10.23 27.22 6.38
N ASP A 424 -10.35 27.89 5.23
CA ASP A 424 -11.55 27.87 4.39
C ASP A 424 -11.54 26.71 3.36
N LEU A 425 -10.56 25.81 3.46
CA LEU A 425 -10.45 24.68 2.54
C LEU A 425 -11.61 23.72 2.66
N LEU A 426 -12.19 23.39 1.51
CA LEU A 426 -13.16 22.32 1.36
C LEU A 426 -12.45 20.96 1.24
N PRO A 427 -13.08 19.86 1.69
CA PRO A 427 -12.61 18.53 1.36
C PRO A 427 -12.62 18.26 -0.14
N GLU A 428 -11.66 17.46 -0.58
CA GLU A 428 -11.66 16.84 -1.89
C GLU A 428 -12.73 15.75 -1.92
N THR A 429 -13.49 15.67 -3.01
CA THR A 429 -14.48 14.60 -3.21
C THR A 429 -14.28 13.95 -4.56
N SER A 430 -14.54 12.64 -4.65
CA SER A 430 -14.41 11.90 -5.89
C SER A 430 -15.55 10.94 -6.10
N THR A 431 -16.03 10.82 -7.33
CA THR A 431 -16.90 9.72 -7.76
C THR A 431 -16.12 8.82 -8.70
N ASN A 432 -16.05 7.54 -8.36
CA ASN A 432 -15.24 6.56 -9.08
C ASN A 432 -16.14 5.45 -9.62
N ILE A 433 -15.86 5.01 -10.84
CA ILE A 433 -16.37 3.77 -11.40
C ILE A 433 -15.19 2.98 -11.96
N ASP A 434 -15.12 1.69 -11.64
CA ASP A 434 -14.15 0.78 -12.21
C ASP A 434 -14.80 -0.56 -12.50
N MET A 435 -14.32 -1.20 -13.58
CA MET A 435 -14.73 -2.55 -13.95
C MET A 435 -13.49 -3.42 -14.02
N ASN A 436 -13.66 -4.71 -13.83
CA ASN A 436 -12.58 -5.69 -13.89
C ASN A 436 -13.08 -6.91 -14.66
N HIS A 437 -12.39 -7.27 -15.73
CA HIS A 437 -12.65 -8.44 -16.54
C HIS A 437 -11.48 -9.39 -16.39
N GLU A 438 -11.71 -10.60 -15.89
CA GLU A 438 -10.69 -11.61 -15.65
C GLU A 438 -10.98 -12.82 -16.55
N PHE A 439 -10.05 -13.10 -17.46
CA PHE A 439 -10.08 -14.22 -18.39
C PHE A 439 -9.06 -15.27 -17.95
N SER A 440 -9.49 -16.52 -17.74
CA SER A 440 -8.64 -17.66 -17.43
C SER A 440 -8.61 -18.61 -18.63
N LEU A 441 -7.56 -18.51 -19.45
CA LEU A 441 -7.39 -19.21 -20.72
C LEU A 441 -6.23 -20.21 -20.60
N GLY A 442 -6.53 -21.42 -20.13
CA GLY A 442 -5.51 -22.43 -19.83
C GLY A 442 -4.59 -21.95 -18.69
N ASP A 443 -3.28 -21.87 -18.98
CA ASP A 443 -2.28 -21.38 -18.02
C ASP A 443 -2.20 -19.84 -17.95
N PHE A 444 -2.92 -19.14 -18.83
CA PHE A 444 -2.95 -17.67 -18.88
C PHE A 444 -4.10 -17.12 -18.06
N LYS A 445 -3.81 -16.04 -17.33
CA LYS A 445 -4.79 -15.22 -16.65
C LYS A 445 -4.62 -13.78 -17.11
N ILE A 446 -5.63 -13.24 -17.78
CA ILE A 446 -5.63 -11.86 -18.30
C ILE A 446 -6.65 -11.07 -17.49
N THR A 447 -6.26 -9.90 -16.99
CA THR A 447 -7.13 -8.98 -16.28
C THR A 447 -7.15 -7.65 -17.00
N LEU A 448 -8.33 -7.14 -17.33
CA LEU A 448 -8.54 -5.82 -17.91
C LEU A 448 -9.40 -5.00 -16.95
N SER A 449 -8.92 -3.82 -16.58
CA SER A 449 -9.50 -2.99 -15.53
C SER A 449 -9.67 -1.54 -15.99
N PRO A 450 -10.68 -1.25 -16.84
CA PRO A 450 -10.99 0.13 -17.20
C PRO A 450 -11.55 0.89 -15.98
N TYR A 451 -11.25 2.17 -15.90
CA TYR A 451 -11.69 3.03 -14.79
C TYR A 451 -11.96 4.46 -15.23
N TYR A 452 -12.77 5.14 -14.43
CA TYR A 452 -13.04 6.57 -14.51
C TYR A 452 -13.21 7.14 -13.09
N MET A 453 -12.66 8.33 -12.87
CA MET A 453 -12.72 9.09 -11.62
C MET A 453 -13.01 10.57 -11.93
N ASP A 454 -13.97 11.15 -11.21
CA ASP A 454 -14.28 12.58 -11.25
C ASP A 454 -13.99 13.20 -9.89
N ILE A 455 -12.90 13.97 -9.78
CA ILE A 455 -12.40 14.57 -8.55
C ILE A 455 -12.75 16.06 -8.54
N LYS A 456 -13.29 16.55 -7.43
CA LYS A 456 -13.67 17.96 -7.22
C LYS A 456 -12.97 18.53 -6.00
N ASN A 457 -12.78 19.86 -6.03
CA ASN A 457 -12.14 20.65 -4.98
C ASN A 457 -10.70 20.22 -4.69
N LEU A 458 -9.94 19.83 -5.71
CA LEU A 458 -8.55 19.38 -5.53
C LEU A 458 -7.72 20.43 -4.78
N ILE A 459 -7.09 20.06 -3.68
CA ILE A 459 -6.25 20.95 -2.87
C ILE A 459 -4.85 20.93 -3.45
N ASN A 460 -4.38 22.08 -3.93
CA ASN A 460 -3.01 22.25 -4.40
C ASN A 460 -2.36 23.43 -3.70
N TRP A 461 -1.08 23.25 -3.36
CA TRP A 461 -0.22 24.33 -2.89
C TRP A 461 0.29 25.10 -4.09
N LEU A 462 0.02 26.40 -4.13
CA LEU A 462 0.45 27.32 -5.19
C LEU A 462 1.24 28.50 -4.60
N PRO A 463 2.19 29.08 -5.35
CA PRO A 463 2.91 30.26 -4.89
C PRO A 463 1.96 31.46 -4.83
N THR A 464 2.09 32.28 -3.79
CA THR A 464 1.34 33.53 -3.62
C THR A 464 2.17 34.73 -4.14
N PRO A 465 1.53 35.88 -4.44
CA PRO A 465 2.24 37.11 -4.79
C PRO A 465 3.21 37.61 -3.71
N TYR A 466 3.09 37.13 -2.47
CA TYR A 466 3.90 37.51 -1.32
C TYR A 466 5.13 36.60 -1.10
N GLY A 467 5.39 35.66 -2.01
CA GLY A 467 6.60 34.83 -1.99
C GLY A 467 6.55 33.59 -1.09
N TYR A 468 5.41 33.31 -0.46
CA TYR A 468 5.15 32.05 0.25
C TYR A 468 4.12 31.19 -0.51
N TRP A 469 4.03 29.91 -0.18
CA TRP A 469 3.05 28.98 -0.77
C TRP A 469 1.81 28.87 0.09
N ALA A 470 0.64 28.76 -0.53
CA ALA A 470 -0.64 28.56 0.16
C ALA A 470 -1.47 27.47 -0.54
N PRO A 471 -2.21 26.64 0.21
CA PRO A 471 -3.14 25.67 -0.34
C PRO A 471 -4.46 26.34 -0.72
N VAL A 472 -4.95 25.99 -1.91
CA VAL A 472 -6.26 26.44 -2.38
C VAL A 472 -7.00 25.26 -3.00
N ASN A 473 -8.33 25.24 -2.86
CA ASN A 473 -9.16 24.37 -3.68
C ASN A 473 -9.12 24.91 -5.11
N THR A 474 -8.43 24.18 -5.97
CA THR A 474 -8.18 24.59 -7.35
C THR A 474 -9.33 24.22 -8.27
N TYR A 475 -9.35 22.98 -8.78
CA TYR A 475 -10.13 22.61 -9.96
C TYR A 475 -10.78 21.22 -9.85
N ARG A 476 -11.51 20.87 -10.91
CA ARG A 476 -12.04 19.53 -11.18
C ARG A 476 -11.04 18.74 -12.02
N VAL A 477 -10.79 17.48 -11.66
CA VAL A 477 -9.90 16.58 -12.39
C VAL A 477 -10.67 15.33 -12.81
N GLU A 478 -10.60 15.01 -14.10
CA GLU A 478 -11.11 13.73 -14.61
C GLU A 478 -9.92 12.81 -14.87
N SER A 479 -9.93 11.62 -14.26
CA SER A 479 -8.93 10.59 -14.52
C SER A 479 -9.58 9.32 -15.05
N TYR A 480 -9.12 8.85 -16.20
CA TYR A 480 -9.62 7.64 -16.84
C TYR A 480 -8.51 6.87 -17.52
N GLY A 481 -8.73 5.58 -17.69
CA GLY A 481 -7.69 4.73 -18.22
C GLY A 481 -8.03 3.25 -18.24
N LEU A 482 -7.00 2.46 -18.53
CA LEU A 482 -7.06 1.01 -18.57
C LEU A 482 -5.82 0.47 -17.88
N GLU A 483 -6.03 -0.36 -16.87
CA GLU A 483 -4.98 -1.25 -16.33
C GLU A 483 -5.17 -2.64 -16.92
N SER A 484 -4.12 -3.23 -17.46
CA SER A 484 -4.12 -4.58 -18.02
C SER A 484 -3.05 -5.39 -17.33
N GLN A 485 -3.33 -6.66 -17.03
CA GLN A 485 -2.36 -7.59 -16.46
C GLN A 485 -2.46 -8.94 -17.15
N VAL A 486 -1.31 -9.54 -17.44
CA VAL A 486 -1.19 -10.90 -17.94
C VAL A 486 -0.31 -11.68 -16.97
N LYS A 487 -0.86 -12.76 -16.42
CA LYS A 487 -0.11 -13.74 -15.65
C LYS A 487 -0.09 -15.06 -16.40
N TRP A 488 1.06 -15.70 -16.42
CA TRP A 488 1.22 -17.04 -16.96
C TRP A 488 2.18 -17.82 -16.09
N ASN A 489 1.85 -19.08 -15.83
CA ASN A 489 2.69 -19.96 -15.04
C ASN A 489 2.66 -21.36 -15.63
N LYS A 490 3.81 -21.87 -16.04
CA LYS A 490 3.95 -23.22 -16.58
C LYS A 490 4.99 -24.00 -15.79
N LYS A 491 4.62 -25.22 -15.39
CA LYS A 491 5.55 -26.20 -14.84
C LYS A 491 5.72 -27.34 -15.84
N PHE A 492 6.96 -27.71 -16.12
CA PHE A 492 7.31 -28.83 -16.99
C PHE A 492 8.54 -29.54 -16.43
N GLY A 493 8.35 -30.78 -15.96
CA GLY A 493 9.38 -31.49 -15.19
C GLY A 493 9.82 -30.70 -13.95
N ASN A 494 11.14 -30.48 -13.84
CA ASN A 494 11.77 -29.70 -12.76
C ASN A 494 11.85 -28.20 -13.05
N HIS A 495 11.26 -27.75 -14.16
CA HIS A 495 11.28 -26.36 -14.59
C HIS A 495 9.97 -25.66 -14.26
N THR A 496 10.08 -24.40 -13.85
CA THR A 496 8.94 -23.49 -13.69
C THR A 496 9.23 -22.21 -14.43
N LEU A 497 8.29 -21.76 -15.26
CA LEU A 497 8.37 -20.46 -15.94
C LEU A 497 7.15 -19.64 -15.54
N LYS A 498 7.38 -18.43 -15.04
CA LYS A 498 6.34 -17.48 -14.66
C LYS A 498 6.53 -16.17 -15.40
N LEU A 499 5.43 -15.60 -15.85
CA LEU A 499 5.33 -14.25 -16.39
C LEU A 499 4.26 -13.50 -15.62
N ASP A 500 4.58 -12.29 -15.16
CA ASP A 500 3.62 -11.30 -14.65
C ASP A 500 3.93 -9.98 -15.35
N ALA A 501 3.10 -9.60 -16.32
CA ALA A 501 3.24 -8.35 -17.07
C ALA A 501 2.01 -7.48 -16.85
N GLY A 502 2.23 -6.18 -16.67
CA GLY A 502 1.19 -5.18 -16.51
C GLY A 502 1.42 -3.98 -17.42
N TYR A 503 0.33 -3.41 -17.91
CA TYR A 503 0.32 -2.18 -18.69
C TYR A 503 -0.75 -1.23 -18.15
N THR A 504 -0.43 0.05 -18.06
CA THR A 504 -1.33 1.10 -17.59
C THR A 504 -1.35 2.22 -18.61
N TYR A 505 -2.54 2.52 -19.10
CA TYR A 505 -2.87 3.77 -19.78
C TYR A 505 -3.63 4.65 -18.80
N SER A 506 -3.13 5.86 -18.52
CA SER A 506 -3.72 6.78 -17.55
C SER A 506 -3.73 8.21 -18.06
N LYS A 507 -4.93 8.74 -18.34
CA LYS A 507 -5.14 10.13 -18.72
C LYS A 507 -5.87 10.84 -17.59
N SER A 508 -5.22 11.85 -17.00
CA SER A 508 -5.72 12.61 -15.86
C SER A 508 -5.65 14.08 -16.21
N VAL A 509 -6.80 14.72 -16.39
CA VAL A 509 -6.91 16.03 -17.03
C VAL A 509 -7.53 17.04 -16.07
N ASN A 510 -6.91 18.22 -15.96
CA ASN A 510 -7.51 19.37 -15.33
C ASN A 510 -8.60 19.94 -16.24
N LYS A 511 -9.86 19.92 -15.79
CA LYS A 511 -11.01 20.34 -16.61
C LYS A 511 -11.12 21.85 -16.84
N ASN A 512 -10.33 22.66 -16.14
CA ASN A 512 -10.28 24.10 -16.37
C ASN A 512 -9.30 24.46 -17.50
N THR A 513 -8.18 23.73 -17.61
CA THR A 513 -7.14 23.99 -18.62
C THR A 513 -7.14 22.99 -19.77
N GLU A 514 -7.88 21.88 -19.63
CA GLU A 514 -7.89 20.70 -20.52
C GLU A 514 -6.50 20.08 -20.72
N MET A 515 -5.61 20.26 -19.74
CA MET A 515 -4.23 19.78 -19.75
C MET A 515 -4.05 18.58 -18.80
N GLN A 516 -3.15 17.67 -19.18
CA GLN A 516 -2.69 16.54 -18.39
C GLN A 516 -2.05 17.00 -17.08
N MET A 517 -2.39 16.32 -16.01
CA MET A 517 -1.81 16.53 -14.69
C MET A 517 -0.32 16.22 -14.69
N MET A 518 0.45 17.07 -14.01
CA MET A 518 1.88 16.88 -13.82
C MET A 518 2.18 15.54 -13.12
N TYR A 519 3.30 14.92 -13.50
CA TYR A 519 3.76 13.65 -12.95
C TYR A 519 2.76 12.50 -13.05
N VAL A 520 1.92 12.49 -14.10
CA VAL A 520 1.06 11.36 -14.47
C VAL A 520 1.52 10.83 -15.83
N PRO A 521 2.32 9.74 -15.88
CA PRO A 521 2.71 9.14 -17.16
C PRO A 521 1.49 8.58 -17.88
N ILE A 522 1.38 8.88 -19.17
CA ILE A 522 0.26 8.39 -19.99
C ILE A 522 0.35 6.88 -20.17
N HIS A 523 1.56 6.36 -20.34
CA HIS A 523 1.84 4.94 -20.55
C HIS A 523 2.85 4.46 -19.52
N LYS A 524 2.56 3.32 -18.88
CA LYS A 524 3.50 2.60 -18.03
C LYS A 524 3.39 1.11 -18.31
N ALA A 525 4.50 0.39 -18.37
CA ALA A 525 4.50 -1.07 -18.41
C ALA A 525 5.50 -1.64 -17.39
N VAL A 526 5.13 -2.74 -16.77
CA VAL A 526 5.98 -3.53 -15.86
C VAL A 526 5.93 -4.99 -16.30
N GLY A 527 7.05 -5.70 -16.23
CA GLY A 527 7.11 -7.11 -16.59
C GLY A 527 8.07 -7.87 -15.70
N ASN A 528 7.68 -9.04 -15.24
CA ASN A 528 8.50 -9.95 -14.45
C ASN A 528 8.47 -11.33 -15.09
N ILE A 529 9.64 -11.82 -15.50
CA ILE A 529 9.82 -13.19 -15.99
C ILE A 529 10.69 -13.91 -14.97
N GLU A 530 10.24 -15.06 -14.49
CA GLU A 530 10.97 -15.91 -13.55
C GLU A 530 11.09 -17.31 -14.12
N TYR A 531 12.32 -17.81 -14.18
CA TYR A 531 12.62 -19.20 -14.51
C TYR A 531 13.23 -19.89 -13.30
N GLY A 532 12.69 -21.05 -12.94
CA GLY A 532 13.18 -21.87 -11.84
C GLY A 532 13.57 -23.26 -12.34
N TYR A 533 14.68 -23.78 -11.84
CA TYR A 533 15.14 -25.14 -12.07
C TYR A 533 15.76 -25.72 -10.80
N SER A 534 15.09 -26.70 -10.17
CA SER A 534 15.56 -27.33 -8.94
C SER A 534 15.88 -26.31 -7.82
N PHE A 535 17.16 -26.11 -7.50
CA PHE A 535 17.63 -25.15 -6.51
C PHE A 535 17.87 -23.73 -7.08
N LEU A 536 17.92 -23.58 -8.40
CA LEU A 536 18.27 -22.33 -9.09
C LEU A 536 17.02 -21.55 -9.49
N LYS A 537 17.08 -20.22 -9.37
CA LYS A 537 16.10 -19.27 -9.90
C LYS A 537 16.79 -18.15 -10.63
N LEU A 538 16.21 -17.75 -11.76
CA LEU A 538 16.59 -16.61 -12.58
C LEU A 538 15.37 -15.71 -12.71
N TYR A 539 15.57 -14.40 -12.70
CA TYR A 539 14.51 -13.48 -13.04
C TYR A 539 15.00 -12.29 -13.86
N ALA A 540 14.08 -11.71 -14.62
CA ALA A 540 14.23 -10.43 -15.31
C ALA A 540 13.00 -9.56 -15.03
N GLN A 541 13.21 -8.30 -14.67
CA GLN A 541 12.19 -7.31 -14.37
C GLN A 541 12.37 -6.09 -15.28
N GLY A 542 11.40 -5.83 -16.16
CA GLY A 542 11.36 -4.66 -17.03
C GLY A 542 10.39 -3.60 -16.50
N LEU A 543 10.76 -2.34 -16.61
CA LEU A 543 9.90 -1.18 -16.37
C LEU A 543 10.04 -0.22 -17.56
N PHE A 544 8.93 0.08 -18.22
CA PHE A 544 8.83 1.17 -19.17
C PHE A 544 7.97 2.29 -18.59
N ASN A 545 8.46 3.52 -18.66
CA ASN A 545 7.69 4.70 -18.34
C ASN A 545 7.64 5.62 -19.56
N GLY A 546 6.44 6.04 -19.96
CA GLY A 546 6.24 6.97 -21.06
C GLY A 546 6.62 8.41 -20.71
N LEU A 547 6.34 9.32 -21.64
CA LEU A 547 6.52 10.75 -21.46
C LEU A 547 5.72 11.23 -20.23
N THR A 548 6.35 12.03 -19.38
CA THR A 548 5.72 12.58 -18.18
C THR A 548 5.93 14.09 -18.12
N TYR A 549 4.86 14.87 -18.21
CA TYR A 549 4.92 16.32 -18.02
C TYR A 549 5.23 16.68 -16.57
N THR A 550 6.04 17.72 -16.37
CA THR A 550 6.49 18.20 -15.04
C THR A 550 5.88 19.54 -14.67
N THR A 551 5.20 20.19 -15.63
CA THR A 551 4.54 21.49 -15.49
C THR A 551 3.04 21.36 -15.76
N THR A 552 2.27 22.37 -15.37
CA THR A 552 0.80 22.42 -15.53
C THR A 552 0.35 22.76 -16.95
N ASN A 553 1.27 23.18 -17.82
CA ASN A 553 1.01 23.63 -19.19
C ASN A 553 1.51 22.66 -20.27
N GLU A 554 1.75 21.39 -19.93
CA GLU A 554 2.27 20.35 -20.84
C GLU A 554 3.56 20.74 -21.59
N GLN A 555 4.45 21.48 -20.93
CA GLN A 555 5.67 21.94 -21.58
C GLN A 555 6.59 20.77 -21.90
N ARG A 556 6.78 20.49 -23.20
CA ARG A 556 7.60 19.35 -23.66
C ARG A 556 9.08 19.47 -23.31
N SER A 557 9.63 20.69 -23.28
CA SER A 557 11.05 20.95 -23.04
C SER A 557 11.51 20.63 -21.62
N THR A 558 10.58 20.57 -20.66
CA THR A 558 10.84 20.24 -19.25
C THR A 558 10.24 18.89 -18.86
N ALA A 559 9.59 18.20 -19.79
CA ALA A 559 9.00 16.87 -19.58
C ALA A 559 10.11 15.81 -19.42
N ILE A 560 9.82 14.78 -18.65
CA ILE A 560 10.68 13.61 -18.51
C ILE A 560 10.45 12.71 -19.72
N ASP A 561 11.53 12.42 -20.45
CA ASP A 561 11.49 11.54 -21.61
C ASP A 561 11.14 10.10 -21.23
N PRO A 562 10.54 9.33 -22.17
CA PRO A 562 10.31 7.91 -21.96
C PRO A 562 11.61 7.16 -21.66
N TYR A 563 11.56 6.19 -20.75
CA TYR A 563 12.72 5.37 -20.41
C TYR A 563 12.33 3.92 -20.13
N PHE A 564 13.31 3.03 -20.32
CA PHE A 564 13.20 1.61 -20.00
C PHE A 564 14.33 1.18 -19.07
N ILE A 565 13.98 0.46 -18.01
CA ILE A 565 14.89 -0.11 -17.02
C ILE A 565 14.71 -1.62 -17.01
N LEU A 566 15.83 -2.35 -17.03
CA LEU A 566 15.87 -3.80 -16.89
C LEU A 566 16.69 -4.18 -15.66
N ASN A 567 16.07 -4.89 -14.72
CA ASN A 567 16.73 -5.53 -13.59
C ASN A 567 16.80 -7.04 -13.85
N THR A 568 17.86 -7.70 -13.38
CA THR A 568 18.01 -9.16 -13.47
C THR A 568 18.59 -9.70 -12.18
N GLY A 569 18.29 -10.96 -11.86
CA GLY A 569 18.95 -11.62 -10.74
C GLY A 569 18.91 -13.13 -10.83
N ILE A 570 19.79 -13.74 -10.05
CA ILE A 570 19.96 -15.18 -9.91
C ILE A 570 20.01 -15.54 -8.43
N SER A 571 19.38 -16.65 -8.04
CA SER A 571 19.52 -17.17 -6.68
C SER A 571 19.53 -18.69 -6.65
N ALA A 572 20.24 -19.24 -5.67
CA ALA A 572 20.43 -20.67 -5.46
C ALA A 572 20.06 -21.06 -4.03
N ALA A 573 19.11 -21.99 -3.88
CA ALA A 573 18.66 -22.56 -2.62
C ALA A 573 19.51 -23.80 -2.25
N LEU A 574 20.60 -23.58 -1.53
CA LEU A 574 21.52 -24.59 -1.02
C LEU A 574 20.93 -25.30 0.21
N PHE A 575 20.93 -26.63 0.20
CA PHE A 575 20.43 -27.47 1.29
C PHE A 575 19.00 -27.13 1.78
N LYS A 576 18.19 -26.50 0.91
CA LYS A 576 16.81 -26.01 1.17
C LYS A 576 16.67 -24.93 2.27
N LYS A 577 17.74 -24.65 3.04
CA LYS A 577 17.74 -23.68 4.15
C LYS A 577 18.46 -22.38 3.82
N TYR A 578 19.48 -22.45 2.98
CA TYR A 578 20.33 -21.32 2.64
C TYR A 578 20.02 -20.87 1.21
N THR A 579 19.71 -19.60 1.02
CA THR A 579 19.57 -19.00 -0.30
C THR A 579 20.71 -18.01 -0.48
N LEU A 580 21.47 -18.13 -1.56
CA LEU A 580 22.41 -17.09 -2.00
C LEU A 580 21.89 -16.47 -3.28
N GLY A 581 21.90 -15.15 -3.39
CA GLY A 581 21.45 -14.44 -4.57
C GLY A 581 22.36 -13.31 -4.99
N PHE A 582 22.34 -13.01 -6.28
CA PHE A 582 23.01 -11.89 -6.90
C PHE A 582 22.04 -11.15 -7.82
N LYS A 583 22.08 -9.83 -7.78
CA LYS A 583 21.17 -8.95 -8.52
C LYS A 583 21.96 -7.86 -9.24
N VAL A 584 21.47 -7.50 -10.41
CA VAL A 584 21.94 -6.38 -11.21
C VAL A 584 20.73 -5.52 -11.53
N ASN A 585 20.69 -4.33 -10.95
CA ASN A 585 19.65 -3.35 -11.25
C ASN A 585 20.13 -2.43 -12.38
N ASN A 586 19.19 -1.99 -13.23
CA ASN A 586 19.45 -1.13 -14.36
C ASN A 586 20.59 -1.67 -15.25
N VAL A 587 20.44 -2.92 -15.70
CA VAL A 587 21.38 -3.63 -16.59
C VAL A 587 21.65 -2.82 -17.86
N THR A 588 20.66 -2.10 -18.38
CA THR A 588 20.80 -1.23 -19.56
C THR A 588 21.65 0.01 -19.30
N ASN A 589 21.99 0.29 -18.03
CA ASN A 589 22.75 1.47 -17.61
C ASN A 589 22.08 2.80 -18.02
N THR A 590 20.75 2.78 -18.11
CA THR A 590 19.91 3.90 -18.52
C THR A 590 19.99 5.03 -17.50
N VAL A 591 20.18 6.26 -17.96
CA VAL A 591 20.00 7.43 -17.10
C VAL A 591 18.52 7.80 -17.11
N TYR A 592 17.91 7.90 -15.93
CA TYR A 592 16.49 8.20 -15.82
C TYR A 592 16.19 8.99 -14.54
N GLN A 593 15.02 9.61 -14.54
CA GLN A 593 14.51 10.38 -13.41
C GLN A 593 13.01 10.16 -13.27
N THR A 594 12.51 10.28 -12.05
CA THR A 594 11.07 10.10 -11.73
C THR A 594 10.42 11.41 -11.29
N VAL A 595 11.27 12.32 -10.82
CA VAL A 595 11.00 13.72 -10.52
C VAL A 595 12.05 14.52 -11.27
N SER A 596 11.64 15.65 -11.87
CA SER A 596 12.55 16.47 -12.66
C SER A 596 13.76 16.88 -11.83
N LEU A 597 14.95 16.79 -12.42
CA LEU A 597 16.25 17.09 -11.82
C LEU A 597 16.75 16.10 -10.77
N TYR A 598 16.00 15.04 -10.42
CA TYR A 598 16.46 14.01 -9.47
C TYR A 598 16.80 12.71 -10.22
N PRO A 599 18.03 12.56 -10.73
CA PRO A 599 18.41 11.35 -11.44
C PRO A 599 18.57 10.17 -10.49
N MET A 600 18.12 9.01 -10.94
CA MET A 600 18.27 7.74 -10.23
C MET A 600 19.61 7.08 -10.54
N PRO A 601 20.09 6.16 -9.69
CA PRO A 601 21.36 5.49 -9.95
C PRO A 601 21.36 4.73 -11.27
N LYS A 602 22.55 4.73 -11.87
CA LYS A 602 22.90 3.87 -13.01
C LYS A 602 22.97 2.40 -12.57
N ARG A 603 23.55 1.54 -13.41
CA ARG A 603 23.71 0.12 -13.11
C ARG A 603 24.34 -0.09 -11.74
N ASN A 604 23.72 -0.93 -10.93
CA ASN A 604 24.20 -1.27 -9.60
C ASN A 604 23.96 -2.75 -9.28
N TYR A 605 24.70 -3.24 -8.29
CA TYR A 605 24.82 -4.67 -7.99
C TYR A 605 24.54 -4.92 -6.53
N SER A 606 23.97 -6.09 -6.20
CA SER A 606 23.92 -6.56 -4.82
C SER A 606 23.98 -8.07 -4.72
N MET A 607 24.51 -8.55 -3.60
CA MET A 607 24.55 -9.94 -3.20
C MET A 607 23.80 -10.10 -1.88
N TYR A 608 23.01 -11.15 -1.75
CA TYR A 608 22.26 -11.41 -0.52
C TYR A 608 22.31 -12.88 -0.12
N ALA A 609 22.09 -13.12 1.16
CA ALA A 609 21.95 -14.43 1.75
C ALA A 609 20.70 -14.49 2.64
N THR A 610 19.91 -15.55 2.50
CA THR A 610 18.77 -15.84 3.38
C THR A 610 18.99 -17.19 4.06
N ILE A 611 18.79 -17.28 5.37
CA ILE A 611 18.85 -18.52 6.16
C ILE A 611 17.50 -18.71 6.83
N ASN A 612 16.83 -19.83 6.53
CA ASN A 612 15.58 -20.21 7.19
C ASN A 612 15.82 -21.43 8.10
N PHE A 613 15.33 -21.39 9.33
CA PHE A 613 15.55 -22.45 10.32
C PHE A 613 14.35 -22.75 11.21
#